data_AF-A0A377XF42-F1
#
_entry.id   AF-A0A377XF42-F1
#
_cell.length_a   1.000
_cell.length_b   1.000
_cell.length_c   1.000
_cell.angle_alpha   90.00
_cell.angle_beta   90.00
_cell.angle_gamma   90.00
#
_symmetry.space_group_name_H-M   'P 1'
#
loop_
_entity.id
_entity.type
_entity.pdbx_description
1 polymer ?
#
loop_
_entity_poly.entity_id
_entity_poly.type
_entity_poly.pdbx_seq_one_letter_code
_entity_poly.pdbx_strand_id
1 'polypeptide(L)' 'MNIGLFYGSSTCYTEMAAEKIRDIIGPELVTLHI' A
#
# COMPACT_ATOMS: atom_id res chain seq x y z
N MET A 1 -7.53 11.40 8.74
CA MET A 1 -8.23 10.20 8.25
C MET A 1 -7.14 9.27 7.74
N ASN A 2 -7.02 8.06 8.28
CA ASN A 2 -5.95 7.12 7.89
C ASN A 2 -6.54 5.89 7.23
N ILE A 3 -5.96 5.50 6.10
CA ILE A 3 -6.33 4.33 5.30
C ILE A 3 -5.31 3.23 5.60
N GLY A 4 -5.78 2.09 6.11
CA GLY A 4 -4.97 0.88 6.23
C GLY A 4 -5.06 0.07 4.94
N LEU A 5 -3.93 -0.12 4.26
CA LEU A 5 -3.84 -0.90 3.03
C LEU A 5 -3.17 -2.25 3.33
N PHE A 6 -3.98 -3.31 3.35
CA PHE A 6 -3.55 -4.67 3.65
C PHE A 6 -3.30 -5.43 2.35
N TYR A 7 -2.13 -6.03 2.21
CA TYR A 7 -1.77 -6.81 1.04
C TYR A 7 -0.92 -8.03 1.42
N GLY A 8 -0.95 -9.04 0.55
CA GLY A 8 -0.05 -10.18 0.63
C GLY A 8 0.48 -10.50 -0.76
N SER A 9 1.76 -10.88 -0.84
CA SER A 9 2.40 -11.25 -2.11
C SER A 9 3.47 -12.31 -1.89
N SER A 10 3.50 -13.32 -2.75
CA SER A 10 4.61 -14.28 -2.83
C SER A 10 5.63 -13.91 -3.92
N THR A 11 5.29 -12.96 -4.78
CA THR A 11 6.11 -12.55 -5.95
C THR A 11 6.22 -11.02 -6.06
N CYS A 12 6.03 -10.29 -4.97
CA CYS A 12 6.13 -8.81 -4.87
C CYS A 12 5.21 -7.95 -5.77
N TYR A 13 4.40 -8.52 -6.67
CA TYR A 13 3.52 -7.71 -7.54
C TYR A 13 2.45 -6.94 -6.74
N THR A 14 1.88 -7.55 -5.71
CA THR A 14 0.89 -6.87 -4.86
C THR A 14 1.53 -5.77 -4.01
N GLU A 15 2.78 -5.94 -3.58
CA GLU A 15 3.58 -4.91 -2.89
C GLU A 15 3.80 -3.70 -3.78
N MET A 16 4.22 -3.91 -5.03
CA MET A 16 4.43 -2.82 -5.98
C MET A 16 3.14 -2.04 -6.28
N ALA A 17 2.00 -2.75 -6.34
CA ALA A 17 0.71 -2.10 -6.49
C ALA A 17 0.34 -1.28 -5.24
N ALA A 18 0.58 -1.82 -4.05
CA ALA A 18 0.34 -1.14 -2.77
C ALA A 18 1.16 0.14 -2.63
N GLU A 19 2.44 0.12 -3.02
CA GLU A 19 3.30 1.31 -3.03
C GLU A 19 2.76 2.38 -3.98
N LYS A 20 2.39 2.00 -5.21
CA LYS A 20 1.80 2.96 -6.17
C LYS A 20 0.51 3.57 -5.66
N ILE A 21 -0.36 2.78 -5.01
CA ILE A 21 -1.60 3.28 -4.42
C ILE A 21 -1.29 4.31 -3.32
N ARG A 22 -0.33 4.02 -2.43
CA ARG A 22 0.13 4.96 -1.41
C ARG A 22 0.67 6.25 -2.03
N ASP A 23 1.49 6.15 -3.07
CA ASP A 23 2.14 7.32 -3.68
C ASP A 23 1.13 8.23 -4.42
N ILE A 24 0.04 7.66 -4.95
CA ILE A 24 -1.05 8.41 -5.58
C ILE A 24 -1.96 9.08 -4.54
N ILE A 25 -2.28 8.38 -3.46
CA ILE A 25 -3.21 8.88 -2.44
C ILE A 25 -2.53 9.84 -1.46
N GLY A 26 -1.24 9.64 -1.20
CA GLY A 26 -0.45 10.39 -0.21
C GLY A 26 0.14 9.45 0.84
N PRO A 27 1.47 9.44 1.04
CA PRO A 27 2.13 8.56 2.01
C PRO A 27 1.76 8.86 3.47
N GLU A 28 1.31 10.07 3.77
CA GLU A 28 0.82 10.47 5.08
C GLU A 28 -0.61 9.97 5.40
N LEU A 29 -1.34 9.52 4.38
CA LEU A 29 -2.73 9.07 4.49
C LEU A 29 -2.87 7.55 4.45
N VAL A 30 -1.89 6.83 3.88
CA VAL A 30 -1.96 5.38 3.67
C VAL A 30 -0.86 4.65 4.43
N THR A 31 -1.25 3.75 5.33
CA THR A 31 -0.33 2.83 6.04
C THR A 31 -0.39 1.45 5.41
N LEU A 32 0.78 0.91 5.07
CA LEU A 32 0.94 -0.41 4.44
C LEU A 32 1.05 -1.51 5.50
N HIS A 33 0.27 -2.59 5.35
CA HIS A 33 0.29 -3.76 6.22
C HIS A 33 0.46 -5.05 5.41
N ILE A 34 1.43 -5.86 5.81
CA ILE A 34 1.77 -7.18 5.25
C ILE A 34 1.24 -8.32 6.12
#